data_AF-A0A0D2DRX6-F1
#
_entry.id   AF-A0A0D2DRX6-F1
#
_cell.length_a   1.000
_cell.length_b   1.000
_cell.length_c   1.000
_cell.angle_alpha   90.00
_cell.angle_beta   90.00
_cell.angle_gamma   90.00
#
_symmetry.space_group_name_H-M   'P 1'
#
loop_
_entity.id
_entity.type
_entity.pdbx_description
1 polymer ?
#
loop_
_entity_poly.entity_id
_entity_poly.type
_entity_poly.pdbx_seq_one_letter_code
_entity_poly.pdbx_strand_id
1 'polypeptide(L)'
;MERPKYSGEVDMTPRSYGTVLVVGGCGFVGSRLVDQLLNFPSEDAGTVKTNGHNEQPPAPASAAAKAPPYPPFAPPSAPIQTPNPEKYQLSNLLPSSFPSLASRFPPTNLASTQVHVLDLRCTQHIFPGATYHSADITNPEAVLDVFRKVKPDVVINTASPSWEAPADILRKVNIEGTRILVEVAGGKKHGDWGGHVKTFIHTSSASVVHDGDSDLINANELYPFVCPNPREYYSETKVFAEKVVLEANANKEYSDGGKMLTCAIRPAGVVGEGDRGGFSGGILRTASVAPSWQLHIQLGDNANLFDNTYVHNVCFGLLCATSALLETYKRRQQGIGGVLDFEKVDGEAFNVTNNSPAFFWDSSHYLYSRYGRDLDRSRMTVLPTWFAYYIGAAAEVFNWMTGRKGKFNRQTLKYATINRYYSCAKLMQRTAYVPIVQLDEGFARSVKWFKEDEERQIREKGGWEKER
;
A
#
# COMPACT_ATOMS: atom_id res chain seq x y z
N MET A 1 36.49 10.03 -5.34
CA MET A 1 35.14 10.20 -5.94
C MET A 1 34.21 10.61 -4.83
N GLU A 2 33.89 11.90 -4.75
CA GLU A 2 32.87 12.40 -3.82
C GLU A 2 31.51 11.83 -4.24
N ARG A 3 30.79 11.21 -3.30
CA ARG A 3 29.39 10.82 -3.50
C ARG A 3 28.61 12.09 -3.86
N PRO A 4 27.73 12.09 -4.88
CA PRO A 4 26.89 13.25 -5.12
C PRO A 4 26.11 13.53 -3.83
N LYS A 5 26.26 14.75 -3.31
CA LYS A 5 25.39 15.27 -2.26
C LYS A 5 23.98 15.25 -2.84
N TYR A 6 23.16 14.30 -2.42
CA TYR A 6 21.72 14.42 -2.62
C TYR A 6 21.31 15.75 -2.02
N SER A 7 20.92 16.71 -2.85
CA SER A 7 20.12 17.83 -2.36
C SER A 7 18.92 17.19 -1.69
N GLY A 8 18.75 17.41 -0.38
CA GLY A 8 17.62 16.84 0.36
C GLY A 8 16.26 17.36 -0.11
N GLU A 9 16.22 18.19 -1.15
CA GLU A 9 15.03 18.75 -1.76
C GLU A 9 14.52 17.84 -2.90
N VAL A 10 13.23 17.55 -2.83
CA VAL A 10 12.50 16.77 -3.84
C VAL A 10 12.23 17.66 -5.05
N ASP A 11 12.52 17.18 -6.25
CA ASP A 11 12.15 17.88 -7.49
C ASP A 11 10.61 17.93 -7.65
N MET A 12 10.05 19.12 -7.42
CA MET A 12 8.61 19.42 -7.49
C MET A 12 8.14 19.75 -8.92
N THR A 13 8.96 19.53 -9.94
CA THR A 13 8.54 19.71 -11.34
C THR A 13 7.38 18.77 -11.67
N PRO A 14 6.27 19.28 -12.25
CA PRO A 14 5.13 18.43 -12.60
C PRO A 14 5.49 17.27 -13.53
N ARG A 15 5.09 16.06 -13.16
CA ARG A 15 5.42 14.83 -13.89
C ARG A 15 4.30 14.40 -14.84
N SER A 16 4.66 13.86 -16.01
CA SER A 16 3.72 13.38 -17.01
C SER A 16 3.89 11.89 -17.23
N TYR A 17 2.77 11.15 -17.21
CA TYR A 17 2.77 9.69 -17.29
C TYR A 17 1.99 9.14 -18.50
N GLY A 18 1.33 9.99 -19.29
CA GLY A 18 0.43 9.53 -20.36
C GLY A 18 -0.80 8.83 -19.80
N THR A 19 -1.26 7.77 -20.42
CA THR A 19 -2.40 6.99 -19.92
C THR A 19 -1.94 5.93 -18.90
N VAL A 20 -2.30 6.12 -17.63
CA VAL A 20 -1.93 5.23 -16.52
C VAL A 20 -3.09 4.33 -16.15
N LEU A 21 -2.85 3.02 -16.09
CA LEU A 21 -3.79 2.03 -15.56
C LEU A 21 -3.27 1.48 -14.22
N VAL A 22 -3.93 1.83 -13.12
CA VAL A 22 -3.66 1.29 -11.78
C VAL A 22 -4.51 0.06 -11.55
N VAL A 23 -3.86 -1.11 -11.47
CA VAL A 23 -4.54 -2.39 -11.24
C VAL A 23 -4.58 -2.69 -9.74
N GLY A 24 -5.75 -3.06 -9.21
CA GLY A 24 -6.01 -3.10 -7.77
C GLY A 24 -6.21 -1.69 -7.16
N GLY A 25 -6.58 -0.70 -7.97
CA GLY A 25 -6.62 0.70 -7.57
C GLY A 25 -7.70 1.08 -6.55
N CYS A 26 -8.63 0.17 -6.21
CA CYS A 26 -9.58 0.37 -5.11
C CYS A 26 -9.08 -0.29 -3.79
N GLY A 27 -7.94 -0.99 -3.84
CA GLY A 27 -7.28 -1.62 -2.69
C GLY A 27 -6.48 -0.62 -1.83
N PHE A 28 -5.74 -1.14 -0.84
CA PHE A 28 -5.00 -0.32 0.13
C PHE A 28 -3.93 0.56 -0.56
N VAL A 29 -2.90 -0.02 -1.15
CA VAL A 29 -1.84 0.74 -1.83
C VAL A 29 -2.37 1.42 -3.10
N GLY A 30 -3.18 0.69 -3.88
CA GLY A 30 -3.72 1.18 -5.16
C GLY A 30 -4.52 2.47 -5.03
N SER A 31 -5.38 2.60 -4.01
CA SER A 31 -6.18 3.82 -3.83
C SER A 31 -5.34 5.03 -3.43
N ARG A 32 -4.27 4.83 -2.65
CA ARG A 32 -3.32 5.90 -2.29
C ARG A 32 -2.46 6.34 -3.46
N LEU A 33 -2.16 5.41 -4.38
CA LEU A 33 -1.50 5.73 -5.63
C LEU A 33 -2.41 6.55 -6.55
N VAL A 34 -3.70 6.19 -6.65
CA VAL A 34 -4.68 6.97 -7.43
C VAL A 34 -4.86 8.37 -6.84
N ASP A 35 -5.01 8.47 -5.52
CA ASP A 35 -5.10 9.75 -4.80
C ASP A 35 -3.87 10.62 -5.09
N GLN A 36 -2.67 10.07 -5.00
CA GLN A 36 -1.43 10.81 -5.29
C GLN A 36 -1.28 11.19 -6.78
N LEU A 37 -1.67 10.30 -7.72
CA LEU A 37 -1.70 10.60 -9.16
C LEU A 37 -2.66 11.74 -9.51
N LEU A 38 -3.72 11.92 -8.70
CA LEU A 38 -4.71 12.98 -8.86
C LEU A 38 -4.38 14.24 -8.02
N ASN A 39 -3.18 14.32 -7.44
CA ASN A 39 -2.74 15.42 -6.58
C ASN A 39 -3.52 15.56 -5.27
N PHE A 40 -3.84 14.43 -4.63
CA PHE A 40 -4.46 14.31 -3.31
C PHE A 40 -5.84 14.98 -3.15
N PRO A 41 -6.83 14.68 -4.01
CA PRO A 41 -8.21 15.16 -3.81
C PRO A 41 -8.80 14.75 -2.45
N SER A 42 -8.23 13.73 -1.78
CA SER A 42 -8.61 13.35 -0.42
C SER A 42 -8.34 14.44 0.63
N GLU A 43 -7.34 15.31 0.42
CA GLU A 43 -7.03 16.42 1.34
C GLU A 43 -8.05 17.57 1.18
N ASP A 44 -8.57 17.80 -0.03
CA ASP A 44 -9.58 18.82 -0.32
C ASP A 44 -10.99 18.43 0.18
N ALA A 45 -11.31 17.13 0.16
CA ALA A 45 -12.56 16.64 0.72
C ALA A 45 -12.70 16.91 2.23
N GLY A 46 -11.58 17.13 2.93
CA GLY A 46 -11.53 17.48 4.35
C GLY A 46 -11.67 18.97 4.66
N THR A 47 -11.31 19.87 3.72
CA THR A 47 -11.25 21.33 3.95
C THR A 47 -12.59 22.05 3.74
N VAL A 48 -13.54 21.46 2.99
CA VAL A 48 -14.88 22.05 2.74
C VAL A 48 -15.76 22.19 4.01
N LYS A 49 -15.32 21.72 5.18
CA LYS A 49 -16.10 21.79 6.43
C LYS A 49 -15.83 22.99 7.35
N THR A 50 -15.11 24.03 6.91
CA THR A 50 -14.75 25.15 7.82
C THR A 50 -15.21 26.56 7.43
N ASN A 51 -15.78 26.79 6.25
CA ASN A 51 -16.25 28.14 5.90
C ASN A 51 -17.78 28.17 5.75
N GLY A 52 -18.45 28.63 6.81
CA GLY A 52 -19.87 28.94 6.74
C GLY A 52 -20.11 30.19 5.93
N HIS A 53 -20.81 30.08 4.80
CA HIS A 53 -21.58 31.16 4.19
C HIS A 53 -22.86 30.59 3.57
N ASN A 54 -23.98 31.24 3.91
CA ASN A 54 -25.34 30.93 3.49
C ASN A 54 -25.54 31.31 2.02
N GLU A 55 -25.90 30.35 1.17
CA GLU A 55 -26.73 30.62 -0.01
C GLU A 55 -27.78 29.51 -0.20
N GLN A 56 -29.03 29.91 -0.40
CA GLN A 56 -30.20 29.05 -0.55
C GLN A 56 -30.26 28.39 -1.95
N PRO A 57 -30.69 27.12 -2.07
CA PRO A 57 -30.97 26.51 -3.38
C PRO A 57 -32.41 26.75 -3.86
N PRO A 58 -32.66 26.85 -5.19
CA PRO A 58 -34.01 26.92 -5.75
C PRO A 58 -34.67 25.53 -5.89
N ALA A 59 -36.01 25.53 -5.96
CA ALA A 59 -36.89 24.36 -5.88
C ALA A 59 -37.01 23.52 -7.18
N PRO A 60 -37.48 22.24 -7.11
CA PRO A 60 -37.38 21.27 -8.21
C PRO A 60 -38.69 21.07 -9.01
N ALA A 61 -38.57 20.50 -10.22
CA ALA A 61 -39.69 19.97 -11.01
C ALA A 61 -39.52 18.45 -11.28
N SER A 62 -40.63 17.70 -11.11
CA SER A 62 -40.84 16.24 -11.29
C SER A 62 -40.84 15.78 -12.76
N ALA A 63 -40.76 14.50 -13.20
CA ALA A 63 -41.20 13.19 -12.70
C ALA A 63 -40.45 12.06 -13.49
N ALA A 64 -39.90 10.99 -12.87
CA ALA A 64 -40.45 9.67 -12.48
C ALA A 64 -40.50 8.56 -13.57
N ALA A 65 -39.65 7.52 -13.45
CA ALA A 65 -39.97 6.09 -13.63
C ALA A 65 -38.87 5.15 -13.06
N LYS A 66 -39.30 4.09 -12.38
CA LYS A 66 -38.63 3.29 -11.32
C LYS A 66 -37.66 2.16 -11.76
N ALA A 67 -36.54 2.05 -11.04
CA ALA A 67 -35.87 0.81 -10.61
C ALA A 67 -35.39 1.02 -9.15
N PRO A 68 -35.22 0.00 -8.29
CA PRO A 68 -35.20 0.18 -6.83
C PRO A 68 -33.98 1.02 -6.39
N PRO A 69 -34.17 2.12 -5.63
CA PRO A 69 -33.05 2.95 -5.21
C PRO A 69 -32.48 2.43 -3.89
N TYR A 70 -31.21 2.01 -3.90
CA TYR A 70 -30.38 2.26 -2.73
C TYR A 70 -30.13 3.78 -2.67
N PRO A 71 -30.25 4.43 -1.50
CA PRO A 71 -30.29 5.87 -1.46
C PRO A 71 -28.95 6.45 -1.96
N PRO A 72 -28.98 7.51 -2.79
CA PRO A 72 -27.77 8.27 -3.09
C PRO A 72 -27.23 8.86 -1.79
N PHE A 73 -25.90 8.94 -1.68
CA PHE A 73 -25.20 9.59 -0.57
C PHE A 73 -25.75 11.01 -0.37
N ALA A 74 -26.62 11.17 0.63
CA ALA A 74 -26.99 12.47 1.17
C ALA A 74 -26.05 12.79 2.35
N PRO A 75 -25.43 13.97 2.41
CA PRO A 75 -24.64 14.36 3.57
C PRO A 75 -25.57 14.47 4.79
N PRO A 76 -25.17 13.97 5.98
CA PRO A 76 -26.03 14.04 7.16
C PRO A 76 -26.25 15.50 7.57
N SER A 77 -27.52 15.84 7.78
CA SER A 77 -27.99 17.08 8.38
C SER A 77 -27.51 17.20 9.83
N ALA A 78 -26.72 18.26 10.10
CA ALA A 78 -26.17 18.67 11.41
C ALA A 78 -25.27 17.65 12.16
N PRO A 79 -24.17 18.10 12.79
CA PRO A 79 -23.29 17.21 13.55
C PRO A 79 -24.00 16.69 14.81
N ILE A 80 -24.33 15.41 14.83
CA ILE A 80 -24.72 14.69 16.05
C ILE A 80 -23.46 14.55 16.91
N GLN A 81 -23.50 15.05 18.15
CA GLN A 81 -22.38 14.99 19.09
C GLN A 81 -21.90 13.54 19.31
N THR A 82 -20.59 13.33 19.23
CA THR A 82 -19.93 12.04 19.48
C THR A 82 -20.17 11.61 20.93
N PRO A 83 -20.67 10.38 21.20
CA PRO A 83 -21.05 9.94 22.54
C PRO A 83 -19.88 9.87 23.53
N ASN A 84 -18.65 9.71 23.05
CA ASN A 84 -17.43 9.84 23.85
C ASN A 84 -16.44 10.79 23.16
N PRO A 85 -16.59 12.12 23.32
CA PRO A 85 -15.77 13.09 22.61
C PRO A 85 -14.30 13.01 23.01
N GLU A 86 -13.97 12.61 24.25
CA GLU A 86 -12.58 12.47 24.70
C GLU A 86 -11.84 11.33 23.97
N LYS A 87 -12.52 10.21 23.68
CA LYS A 87 -11.95 9.07 22.93
C LYS A 87 -11.64 9.40 21.46
N TYR A 88 -12.40 10.31 20.86
CA TYR A 88 -12.34 10.63 19.43
C TYR A 88 -11.87 12.07 19.13
N GLN A 89 -11.54 12.88 20.15
CA GLN A 89 -11.03 14.25 19.96
C GLN A 89 -9.65 14.23 19.29
N LEU A 90 -9.66 14.41 17.98
CA LEU A 90 -8.48 14.41 17.11
C LEU A 90 -7.50 15.55 17.44
N SER A 91 -7.98 16.67 17.99
CA SER A 91 -7.18 17.85 18.32
C SER A 91 -6.17 17.65 19.44
N ASN A 92 -6.42 16.68 20.33
CA ASN A 92 -5.54 16.42 21.49
C ASN A 92 -4.49 15.33 21.20
N LEU A 93 -4.66 14.57 20.12
CA LEU A 93 -3.87 13.35 19.84
C LEU A 93 -2.86 13.52 18.70
N LEU A 94 -3.04 14.55 17.88
CA LEU A 94 -2.18 14.89 16.75
C LEU A 94 -1.66 16.32 16.96
N PRO A 95 -0.36 16.60 16.71
CA PRO A 95 0.09 17.99 16.62
C PRO A 95 -0.74 18.74 15.57
N SER A 96 -0.92 20.05 15.78
CA SER A 96 -1.59 20.97 14.86
C SER A 96 -1.10 20.74 13.43
N SER A 97 -1.95 20.12 12.60
CA SER A 97 -1.82 19.81 11.17
C SER A 97 -0.41 19.62 10.61
N PHE A 98 -0.09 18.39 10.20
CA PHE A 98 1.04 18.15 9.30
C PHE A 98 0.88 18.92 7.98
N PRO A 99 1.99 19.29 7.30
CA PRO A 99 1.91 19.83 5.95
C PRO A 99 1.12 18.90 5.03
N SER A 100 0.35 19.47 4.11
CA SER A 100 -0.40 18.70 3.13
C SER A 100 0.55 17.80 2.34
N LEU A 101 0.11 16.59 2.01
CA LEU A 101 0.84 15.69 1.13
C LEU A 101 1.01 16.34 -0.24
N ALA A 102 -0.02 17.04 -0.75
CA ALA A 102 0.05 17.77 -2.02
C ALA A 102 1.19 18.80 -2.07
N SER A 103 1.57 19.43 -0.95
CA SER A 103 2.66 20.41 -0.92
C SER A 103 4.06 19.80 -0.95
N ARG A 104 4.20 18.49 -0.73
CA ARG A 104 5.49 17.82 -0.54
C ARG A 104 5.82 16.76 -1.59
N PHE A 105 4.82 16.17 -2.21
CA PHE A 105 5.02 15.21 -3.30
C PHE A 105 4.97 15.92 -4.66
N PRO A 106 5.81 15.53 -5.64
CA PRO A 106 5.80 16.13 -6.96
C PRO A 106 4.42 15.98 -7.62
N PRO A 107 3.84 17.07 -8.13
CA PRO A 107 2.51 17.03 -8.71
C PRO A 107 2.52 16.26 -10.03
N THR A 108 1.40 15.63 -10.34
CA THR A 108 1.13 15.05 -11.65
C THR A 108 0.50 16.10 -12.56
N ASN A 109 1.03 16.23 -13.78
CA ASN A 109 0.44 17.07 -14.82
C ASN A 109 -0.78 16.38 -15.43
N LEU A 110 -1.96 16.69 -14.90
CA LEU A 110 -3.25 16.14 -15.30
C LEU A 110 -3.68 16.52 -16.72
N ALA A 111 -3.09 17.56 -17.33
CA ALA A 111 -3.36 17.87 -18.75
C ALA A 111 -2.74 16.84 -19.71
N SER A 112 -1.74 16.09 -19.23
CA SER A 112 -1.00 15.09 -20.02
C SER A 112 -1.06 13.68 -19.42
N THR A 113 -1.77 13.52 -18.31
CA THR A 113 -1.87 12.25 -17.59
C THR A 113 -3.34 11.89 -17.38
N GLN A 114 -3.75 10.73 -17.89
CA GLN A 114 -5.09 10.18 -17.68
C GLN A 114 -5.01 9.01 -16.71
N VAL A 115 -5.83 9.03 -15.66
CA VAL A 115 -5.82 8.00 -14.61
C VAL A 115 -7.00 7.05 -14.80
N HIS A 116 -6.69 5.79 -15.07
CA HIS A 116 -7.64 4.70 -15.11
C HIS A 116 -7.38 3.72 -13.97
N VAL A 117 -8.45 3.14 -13.44
CA VAL A 117 -8.40 2.16 -12.36
C VAL A 117 -9.03 0.87 -12.83
N LEU A 118 -8.33 -0.24 -12.65
CA LEU A 118 -8.86 -1.59 -12.85
C LEU A 118 -8.93 -2.29 -11.50
N ASP A 119 -10.11 -2.78 -11.13
CA ASP A 119 -10.28 -3.60 -9.92
C ASP A 119 -11.39 -4.63 -10.12
N LEU A 120 -11.44 -5.67 -9.29
CA LEU A 120 -12.53 -6.64 -9.33
C LEU A 120 -13.88 -5.97 -9.02
N ARG A 121 -13.86 -4.98 -8.11
CA ARG A 121 -15.04 -4.20 -7.71
C ARG A 121 -14.66 -2.74 -7.48
N CYS A 122 -15.19 -1.84 -8.29
CA CYS A 122 -14.99 -0.40 -8.13
C CYS A 122 -16.11 0.23 -7.29
N THR A 123 -16.22 -0.16 -6.02
CA THR A 123 -17.30 0.29 -5.11
C THR A 123 -16.80 1.15 -3.95
N GLN A 124 -15.49 1.33 -3.81
CA GLN A 124 -14.86 2.08 -2.72
C GLN A 124 -13.65 2.85 -3.24
N HIS A 125 -13.24 3.88 -2.51
CA HIS A 125 -12.08 4.72 -2.87
C HIS A 125 -12.19 5.29 -4.29
N ILE A 126 -13.36 5.88 -4.58
CA ILE A 126 -13.65 6.49 -5.88
C ILE A 126 -13.31 7.97 -5.81
N PHE A 127 -12.39 8.40 -6.65
CA PHE A 127 -11.92 9.78 -6.74
C PHE A 127 -12.43 10.44 -8.02
N PRO A 128 -12.90 11.70 -7.95
CA PRO A 128 -13.17 12.46 -9.15
C PRO A 128 -11.86 12.66 -9.93
N GLY A 129 -11.92 12.52 -11.26
CA GLY A 129 -10.74 12.64 -12.13
C GLY A 129 -10.09 11.31 -12.54
N ALA A 130 -10.51 10.17 -11.97
CA ALA A 130 -10.16 8.84 -12.46
C ALA A 130 -11.36 8.12 -13.12
N THR A 131 -11.07 7.26 -14.09
CA THR A 131 -12.06 6.39 -14.73
C THR A 131 -11.90 4.96 -14.26
N TYR A 132 -12.98 4.37 -13.74
CA TYR A 132 -12.96 3.05 -13.09
C TYR A 132 -13.53 1.95 -13.99
N HIS A 133 -12.83 0.81 -14.03
CA HIS A 133 -13.17 -0.37 -14.82
C HIS A 133 -13.23 -1.58 -13.89
N SER A 134 -14.39 -2.23 -13.81
CA SER A 134 -14.53 -3.48 -13.05
C SER A 134 -14.23 -4.69 -13.94
N ALA A 135 -13.19 -5.45 -13.61
CA ALA A 135 -12.86 -6.71 -14.29
C ALA A 135 -12.04 -7.65 -13.39
N ASP A 136 -12.17 -8.95 -13.64
CA ASP A 136 -11.34 -9.97 -13.00
C ASP A 136 -10.03 -10.13 -13.78
N ILE A 137 -8.89 -9.84 -13.15
CA ILE A 137 -7.57 -9.96 -13.78
C ILE A 137 -7.18 -11.40 -14.12
N THR A 138 -7.93 -12.38 -13.60
CA THR A 138 -7.78 -13.80 -13.91
C THR A 138 -8.56 -14.23 -15.15
N ASN A 139 -9.33 -13.31 -15.76
CA ASN A 139 -10.02 -13.50 -17.03
C ASN A 139 -9.31 -12.69 -18.14
N PRO A 140 -8.61 -13.35 -19.08
CA PRO A 140 -7.83 -12.65 -20.10
C PRO A 140 -8.67 -11.79 -21.04
N GLU A 141 -9.88 -12.23 -21.42
CA GLU A 141 -10.75 -11.45 -22.31
C GLU A 141 -11.26 -10.17 -21.64
N ALA A 142 -11.60 -10.26 -20.35
CA ALA A 142 -12.06 -9.09 -19.60
C ALA A 142 -10.93 -8.05 -19.43
N VAL A 143 -9.70 -8.51 -19.18
CA VAL A 143 -8.52 -7.63 -19.16
C VAL A 143 -8.28 -7.03 -20.54
N LEU A 144 -8.34 -7.84 -21.60
CA LEU A 144 -8.12 -7.38 -22.97
C LEU A 144 -9.13 -6.31 -23.41
N ASP A 145 -10.41 -6.46 -23.03
CA ASP A 145 -11.44 -5.46 -23.29
C ASP A 145 -11.17 -4.11 -22.60
N VAL A 146 -10.62 -4.13 -21.39
CA VAL A 146 -10.17 -2.90 -20.72
C VAL A 146 -8.99 -2.29 -21.46
N PHE A 147 -8.01 -3.09 -21.89
CA PHE A 147 -6.85 -2.60 -22.63
C PHE A 147 -7.23 -2.03 -24.00
N ARG A 148 -8.21 -2.61 -24.71
CA ARG A 148 -8.76 -2.06 -25.97
C ARG A 148 -9.38 -0.67 -25.77
N LYS A 149 -10.07 -0.46 -24.64
CA LYS A 149 -10.72 0.81 -24.29
C LYS A 149 -9.72 1.87 -23.83
N VAL A 150 -8.79 1.47 -22.96
CA VAL A 150 -7.87 2.39 -22.26
C VAL A 150 -6.62 2.68 -23.08
N LYS A 151 -6.07 1.69 -23.77
CA LYS A 151 -4.76 1.74 -24.46
C LYS A 151 -3.66 2.34 -23.58
N PRO A 152 -3.34 1.70 -22.43
CA PRO A 152 -2.47 2.28 -21.42
C PRO A 152 -1.00 2.40 -21.90
N ASP A 153 -0.38 3.53 -21.60
CA ASP A 153 1.06 3.74 -21.71
C ASP A 153 1.80 3.09 -20.53
N VAL A 154 1.20 3.17 -19.35
CA VAL A 154 1.75 2.72 -18.07
C VAL A 154 0.76 1.80 -17.39
N VAL A 155 1.26 0.67 -16.88
CA VAL A 155 0.50 -0.19 -15.96
C VAL A 155 1.23 -0.25 -14.63
N ILE A 156 0.54 0.06 -13.53
CA ILE A 156 1.05 -0.13 -12.17
C ILE A 156 0.17 -1.16 -11.47
N ASN A 157 0.71 -2.38 -11.31
CA ASN A 157 0.00 -3.48 -10.69
C ASN A 157 0.20 -3.48 -9.18
N THR A 158 -0.86 -3.14 -8.45
CA THR A 158 -0.97 -3.20 -6.98
C THR A 158 -1.93 -4.30 -6.51
N ALA A 159 -2.53 -5.06 -7.43
CA ALA A 159 -3.53 -6.06 -7.11
C ALA A 159 -2.92 -7.22 -6.33
N SER A 160 -3.49 -7.50 -5.17
CA SER A 160 -3.14 -8.66 -4.37
C SER A 160 -4.26 -8.94 -3.37
N PRO A 161 -4.66 -10.20 -3.14
CA PRO A 161 -5.49 -10.56 -2.00
C PRO A 161 -4.76 -10.30 -0.68
N SER A 162 -5.49 -10.37 0.44
CA SER A 162 -4.85 -10.42 1.77
C SER A 162 -3.85 -11.57 1.84
N TRP A 163 -2.75 -11.39 2.58
CA TRP A 163 -1.76 -12.44 2.81
C TRP A 163 -2.34 -13.67 3.54
N GLU A 164 -3.45 -13.50 4.27
CA GLU A 164 -4.21 -14.58 4.93
C GLU A 164 -5.23 -15.28 4.00
N ALA A 165 -5.34 -14.86 2.74
CA ALA A 165 -6.31 -15.44 1.80
C ALA A 165 -6.00 -16.93 1.53
N PRO A 166 -7.01 -17.73 1.15
CA PRO A 166 -6.81 -19.12 0.75
C PRO A 166 -5.74 -19.27 -0.34
N ALA A 167 -4.96 -20.35 -0.28
CA ALA A 167 -3.81 -20.57 -1.17
C ALA A 167 -4.20 -20.61 -2.66
N ASP A 168 -5.36 -21.16 -2.99
CA ASP A 168 -5.92 -21.17 -4.34
C ASP A 168 -6.19 -19.75 -4.86
N ILE A 169 -6.74 -18.87 -4.00
CA ILE A 169 -6.97 -17.45 -4.34
C ILE A 169 -5.64 -16.71 -4.48
N LEU A 170 -4.68 -16.93 -3.58
CA LEU A 170 -3.35 -16.34 -3.65
C LEU A 170 -2.65 -16.71 -4.95
N ARG A 171 -2.62 -18.01 -5.29
CA ARG A 171 -2.08 -18.52 -6.55
C ARG A 171 -2.77 -17.84 -7.72
N LYS A 172 -4.09 -18.03 -7.85
CA LYS A 172 -4.91 -17.54 -8.96
C LYS A 172 -4.73 -16.05 -9.22
N VAL A 173 -4.73 -15.21 -8.19
CA VAL A 173 -4.66 -13.76 -8.35
C VAL A 173 -3.22 -13.27 -8.49
N ASN A 174 -2.31 -13.66 -7.57
CA ASN A 174 -0.96 -13.12 -7.58
C ASN A 174 -0.11 -13.69 -8.72
N ILE A 175 -0.25 -14.98 -9.06
CA ILE A 175 0.55 -15.62 -10.10
C ILE A 175 -0.17 -15.53 -11.45
N GLU A 176 -1.32 -16.19 -11.61
CA GLU A 176 -2.00 -16.25 -12.90
C GLU A 176 -2.55 -14.90 -13.33
N GLY A 177 -3.16 -14.13 -12.41
CA GLY A 177 -3.63 -12.78 -12.70
C GLY A 177 -2.48 -11.86 -13.15
N THR A 178 -1.34 -11.89 -12.46
CA THR A 178 -0.16 -11.11 -12.88
C THR A 178 0.38 -11.56 -14.23
N ARG A 179 0.46 -12.88 -14.49
CA ARG A 179 0.89 -13.42 -15.78
C ARG A 179 0.00 -12.94 -16.92
N ILE A 180 -1.33 -13.05 -16.77
CA ILE A 180 -2.31 -12.57 -17.75
C ILE A 180 -2.13 -11.06 -17.98
N LEU A 181 -1.99 -10.26 -16.93
CA LEU A 181 -1.79 -8.82 -17.05
C LEU A 181 -0.54 -8.47 -17.85
N VAL A 182 0.59 -9.15 -17.61
CA VAL A 182 1.85 -8.93 -18.32
C VAL A 182 1.74 -9.35 -19.78
N GLU A 183 1.09 -10.49 -20.05
CA GLU A 183 0.90 -11.02 -21.41
C GLU A 183 -0.04 -10.15 -22.26
N VAL A 184 -1.13 -9.64 -21.66
CA VAL A 184 -2.02 -8.67 -22.30
C VAL A 184 -1.30 -7.33 -22.47
N ALA A 185 -0.59 -6.83 -21.45
CA ALA A 185 0.14 -5.57 -21.53
C ALA A 185 1.18 -5.55 -22.65
N GLY A 186 1.83 -6.69 -22.92
CA GLY A 186 2.75 -6.82 -24.03
C GLY A 186 2.09 -6.85 -25.42
N GLY A 187 0.80 -7.22 -25.50
CA GLY A 187 0.00 -7.19 -26.73
C GLY A 187 0.28 -8.33 -27.72
N LYS A 188 1.03 -9.37 -27.31
CA LYS A 188 1.44 -10.48 -28.20
C LYS A 188 0.92 -11.86 -27.81
N LYS A 189 0.97 -12.20 -26.51
CA LYS A 189 0.62 -13.54 -26.02
C LYS A 189 -0.89 -13.73 -25.84
N HIS A 190 -1.58 -12.73 -25.27
CA HIS A 190 -3.01 -12.80 -24.95
C HIS A 190 -3.82 -11.73 -25.71
N GLY A 191 -3.91 -11.91 -27.03
CA GLY A 191 -4.73 -11.09 -27.92
C GLY A 191 -4.13 -9.71 -28.24
N ASP A 192 -4.66 -9.10 -29.30
CA ASP A 192 -4.26 -7.77 -29.77
C ASP A 192 -5.28 -6.72 -29.30
N TRP A 193 -4.80 -5.71 -28.57
CA TRP A 193 -5.55 -4.51 -28.20
C TRP A 193 -5.11 -3.25 -29.00
N GLY A 194 -4.21 -3.42 -29.96
CA GLY A 194 -3.71 -2.40 -30.86
C GLY A 194 -2.41 -1.73 -30.41
N GLY A 195 -1.64 -2.36 -29.52
CA GLY A 195 -0.38 -1.81 -29.02
C GLY A 195 0.29 -2.63 -27.94
N HIS A 196 1.26 -2.01 -27.27
CA HIS A 196 1.96 -2.52 -26.09
C HIS A 196 2.11 -1.43 -25.05
N VAL A 197 2.16 -1.82 -23.78
CA VAL A 197 2.46 -0.92 -22.66
C VAL A 197 3.93 -0.50 -22.75
N LYS A 198 4.21 0.79 -22.52
CA LYS A 198 5.59 1.30 -22.50
C LYS A 198 6.32 0.83 -21.26
N THR A 199 5.68 0.97 -20.09
CA THR A 199 6.25 0.60 -18.79
C THR A 199 5.26 -0.16 -17.91
N PHE A 200 5.68 -1.31 -17.39
CA PHE A 200 4.90 -2.13 -16.46
C PHE A 200 5.60 -2.24 -15.10
N ILE A 201 4.96 -1.72 -14.05
CA ILE A 201 5.51 -1.71 -12.69
C ILE A 201 4.69 -2.68 -11.84
N HIS A 202 5.36 -3.63 -11.19
CA HIS A 202 4.70 -4.58 -10.30
C HIS A 202 5.02 -4.29 -8.83
N THR A 203 3.98 -4.28 -8.00
CA THR A 203 4.11 -4.25 -6.54
C THR A 203 4.30 -5.67 -6.01
N SER A 204 5.57 -6.04 -5.90
CA SER A 204 6.04 -7.23 -5.20
C SER A 204 6.02 -7.00 -3.68
N SER A 205 6.87 -7.70 -2.92
CA SER A 205 6.95 -7.61 -1.46
C SER A 205 8.39 -7.80 -1.00
N ALA A 206 8.83 -7.10 0.04
CA ALA A 206 10.13 -7.38 0.66
C ALA A 206 10.19 -8.79 1.30
N SER A 207 9.04 -9.43 1.48
CA SER A 207 8.96 -10.81 2.00
C SER A 207 9.47 -11.89 1.04
N VAL A 208 9.70 -11.58 -0.24
CA VAL A 208 10.20 -12.54 -1.24
C VAL A 208 11.59 -13.12 -0.92
N VAL A 209 12.33 -12.48 -0.03
CA VAL A 209 13.65 -12.92 0.46
C VAL A 209 13.64 -13.35 1.94
N HIS A 210 12.46 -13.47 2.56
CA HIS A 210 12.34 -13.81 3.99
C HIS A 210 11.74 -15.21 4.18
N ASP A 211 12.41 -16.02 4.99
CA ASP A 211 11.96 -17.37 5.37
C ASP A 211 10.97 -17.40 6.54
N GLY A 212 10.68 -16.23 7.14
CA GLY A 212 9.82 -16.10 8.30
C GLY A 212 10.49 -16.48 9.62
N ASP A 213 11.80 -16.76 9.64
CA ASP A 213 12.52 -17.26 10.82
C ASP A 213 13.87 -16.57 11.05
N SER A 214 14.63 -16.30 9.99
CA SER A 214 15.94 -15.66 10.06
C SER A 214 15.83 -14.14 10.18
N ASP A 215 16.84 -13.53 10.80
CA ASP A 215 17.01 -12.08 10.79
C ASP A 215 17.36 -11.60 9.37
N LEU A 216 16.77 -10.48 8.98
CA LEU A 216 17.15 -9.70 7.80
C LEU A 216 17.67 -8.35 8.27
N ILE A 217 19.00 -8.21 8.19
CA ILE A 217 19.72 -7.03 8.64
C ILE A 217 20.19 -6.27 7.41
N ASN A 218 19.56 -5.12 7.16
CA ASN A 218 19.86 -4.25 6.01
C ASN A 218 19.83 -5.01 4.67
N ALA A 219 18.88 -5.93 4.51
CA ALA A 219 18.81 -6.81 3.35
C ALA A 219 18.56 -6.01 2.06
N ASN A 220 19.32 -6.30 1.01
CA ASN A 220 19.19 -5.66 -0.30
C ASN A 220 18.68 -6.65 -1.35
N GLU A 221 18.61 -6.22 -2.61
CA GLU A 221 18.04 -7.02 -3.70
C GLU A 221 18.96 -8.16 -4.18
N LEU A 222 20.18 -8.27 -3.63
CA LEU A 222 21.08 -9.41 -3.87
C LEU A 222 20.74 -10.64 -3.02
N TYR A 223 19.88 -10.48 -2.00
CA TYR A 223 19.40 -11.61 -1.22
C TYR A 223 18.63 -12.59 -2.12
N PRO A 224 18.85 -13.91 -1.98
CA PRO A 224 18.17 -14.89 -2.80
C PRO A 224 16.68 -14.93 -2.47
N PHE A 225 15.87 -15.26 -3.48
CA PHE A 225 14.47 -15.57 -3.25
C PHE A 225 14.32 -16.79 -2.32
N VAL A 226 13.38 -16.72 -1.39
CA VAL A 226 12.99 -17.86 -0.55
C VAL A 226 11.78 -18.53 -1.19
N CYS A 227 12.03 -19.64 -1.90
CA CYS A 227 11.02 -20.39 -2.65
C CYS A 227 11.44 -21.87 -2.80
N PRO A 228 10.66 -22.86 -2.32
CA PRO A 228 9.38 -22.67 -1.63
C PRO A 228 9.57 -21.99 -0.27
N ASN A 229 8.55 -21.25 0.18
CA ASN A 229 8.61 -20.57 1.48
C ASN A 229 8.14 -21.53 2.59
N PRO A 230 8.92 -21.74 3.66
CA PRO A 230 8.59 -22.73 4.68
C PRO A 230 7.43 -22.30 5.61
N ARG A 231 7.08 -21.01 5.64
CA ARG A 231 6.11 -20.45 6.61
C ARG A 231 4.88 -19.84 5.95
N GLU A 232 5.04 -19.19 4.81
CA GLU A 232 4.00 -18.34 4.24
C GLU A 232 3.92 -18.46 2.72
N TYR A 233 2.82 -19.03 2.23
CA TYR A 233 2.59 -19.21 0.80
C TYR A 233 2.43 -17.87 0.04
N TYR A 234 1.92 -16.82 0.69
CA TYR A 234 1.82 -15.49 0.08
C TYR A 234 3.17 -15.00 -0.47
N SER A 235 4.24 -15.10 0.32
CA SER A 235 5.59 -14.73 -0.10
C SER A 235 6.07 -15.51 -1.32
N GLU A 236 5.77 -16.80 -1.39
CA GLU A 236 6.07 -17.63 -2.56
C GLU A 236 5.31 -17.16 -3.81
N THR A 237 4.01 -16.83 -3.68
CA THR A 237 3.25 -16.29 -4.82
C THR A 237 3.81 -14.96 -5.34
N LYS A 238 4.37 -14.12 -4.44
CA LYS A 238 5.05 -12.88 -4.82
C LYS A 238 6.39 -13.12 -5.53
N VAL A 239 7.14 -14.16 -5.17
CA VAL A 239 8.35 -14.58 -5.91
C VAL A 239 7.99 -14.93 -7.35
N PHE A 240 6.96 -15.76 -7.56
CA PHE A 240 6.55 -16.16 -8.91
C PHE A 240 6.05 -14.98 -9.75
N ALA A 241 5.21 -14.13 -9.15
CA ALA A 241 4.71 -12.92 -9.81
C ALA A 241 5.84 -11.98 -10.25
N GLU A 242 6.82 -11.76 -9.36
CA GLU A 242 7.99 -10.93 -9.66
C GLU A 242 8.83 -11.51 -10.79
N LYS A 243 9.13 -12.81 -10.76
CA LYS A 243 9.90 -13.47 -11.83
C LYS A 243 9.24 -13.31 -13.20
N VAL A 244 7.92 -13.53 -13.29
CA VAL A 244 7.15 -13.37 -14.55
C VAL A 244 7.25 -11.94 -15.08
N VAL A 245 7.15 -10.94 -14.21
CA VAL A 245 7.24 -9.53 -14.62
C VAL A 245 8.65 -9.19 -15.12
N LEU A 246 9.69 -9.61 -14.41
CA LEU A 246 11.08 -9.32 -14.79
C LEU A 246 11.49 -10.05 -16.08
N GLU A 247 11.00 -11.27 -16.29
CA GLU A 247 11.22 -12.03 -17.53
C GLU A 247 10.61 -11.33 -18.77
N ALA A 248 9.51 -10.61 -18.59
CA ALA A 248 8.87 -9.86 -19.67
C ALA A 248 9.61 -8.57 -20.06
N ASN A 249 10.61 -8.14 -19.28
CA ASN A 249 11.36 -6.91 -19.57
C ASN A 249 12.09 -6.99 -20.91
N ALA A 250 11.80 -6.06 -21.81
CA ALA A 250 12.40 -5.96 -23.13
C ALA A 250 12.38 -7.27 -23.94
N ASN A 251 11.40 -8.13 -23.66
CA ASN A 251 11.33 -9.48 -24.20
C ASN A 251 10.39 -9.54 -25.43
N LYS A 252 10.93 -10.03 -26.55
CA LYS A 252 10.22 -10.14 -27.85
C LYS A 252 9.08 -11.15 -27.83
N GLU A 253 9.04 -12.06 -26.88
CA GLU A 253 7.91 -12.96 -26.71
C GLU A 253 6.68 -12.25 -26.14
N TYR A 254 6.88 -11.21 -25.34
CA TYR A 254 5.81 -10.49 -24.67
C TYR A 254 5.37 -9.26 -25.47
N SER A 255 6.31 -8.51 -26.06
CA SER A 255 6.00 -7.28 -26.81
C SER A 255 6.73 -7.18 -28.14
N ASP A 256 6.14 -6.47 -29.10
CA ASP A 256 6.76 -6.23 -30.40
C ASP A 256 8.13 -5.55 -30.23
N GLY A 257 9.16 -6.11 -30.87
CA GLY A 257 10.54 -5.65 -30.76
C GLY A 257 11.15 -5.67 -29.36
N GLY A 258 10.46 -6.21 -28.34
CA GLY A 258 10.89 -6.08 -26.94
C GLY A 258 10.80 -4.65 -26.41
N LYS A 259 9.76 -3.91 -26.81
CA LYS A 259 9.59 -2.49 -26.46
C LYS A 259 9.02 -2.26 -25.05
N MET A 260 8.34 -3.22 -24.45
CA MET A 260 7.80 -3.08 -23.08
C MET A 260 8.92 -3.19 -22.05
N LEU A 261 9.05 -2.20 -21.16
CA LEU A 261 10.00 -2.20 -20.05
C LEU A 261 9.27 -2.52 -18.75
N THR A 262 9.88 -3.32 -17.88
CA THR A 262 9.25 -3.73 -16.61
C THR A 262 10.19 -3.52 -15.42
N CYS A 263 9.62 -3.37 -14.23
CA CYS A 263 10.38 -3.45 -12.97
C CYS A 263 9.47 -3.94 -11.83
N ALA A 264 10.08 -4.32 -10.71
CA ALA A 264 9.37 -4.71 -9.50
C ALA A 264 9.76 -3.84 -8.30
N ILE A 265 8.76 -3.39 -7.54
CA ILE A 265 8.96 -2.67 -6.29
C ILE A 265 8.56 -3.60 -5.13
N ARG A 266 9.39 -3.69 -4.09
CA ARG A 266 9.25 -4.56 -2.92
C ARG A 266 9.06 -3.70 -1.66
N PRO A 267 7.83 -3.32 -1.30
CA PRO A 267 7.57 -2.58 -0.07
C PRO A 267 7.83 -3.42 1.17
N ALA A 268 8.36 -2.78 2.22
CA ALA A 268 8.54 -3.38 3.54
C ALA A 268 7.60 -2.74 4.57
N GLY A 269 6.74 -3.54 5.22
CA GLY A 269 5.91 -3.10 6.34
C GLY A 269 5.06 -1.87 6.04
N VAL A 270 4.19 -1.95 5.01
CA VAL A 270 3.39 -0.78 4.60
C VAL A 270 2.43 -0.36 5.71
N VAL A 271 2.50 0.91 6.12
CA VAL A 271 1.66 1.53 7.15
C VAL A 271 1.03 2.81 6.62
N GLY A 272 -0.12 3.21 7.15
CA GLY A 272 -0.78 4.46 6.76
C GLY A 272 -2.29 4.35 6.78
N GLU A 273 -2.95 5.37 6.24
CA GLU A 273 -4.40 5.44 6.11
C GLU A 273 -4.93 4.30 5.25
N GLY A 274 -5.78 3.44 5.80
CA GLY A 274 -6.31 2.27 5.10
C GLY A 274 -5.66 0.95 5.51
N ASP A 275 -4.60 0.98 6.33
CA ASP A 275 -3.97 -0.23 6.86
C ASP A 275 -4.90 -0.91 7.88
N ARG A 276 -5.53 -2.00 7.47
CA ARG A 276 -6.44 -2.81 8.31
C ARG A 276 -5.83 -4.09 8.84
N GLY A 277 -4.74 -4.56 8.25
CA GLY A 277 -4.19 -5.90 8.50
C GLY A 277 -2.66 -5.98 8.50
N GLY A 278 -1.96 -4.89 8.19
CA GLY A 278 -0.53 -4.72 8.37
C GLY A 278 -0.18 -4.28 9.80
N PHE A 279 1.03 -3.76 9.96
CA PHE A 279 1.60 -3.44 11.27
C PHE A 279 0.76 -2.40 12.02
N SER A 280 0.51 -1.24 11.41
CA SER A 280 -0.21 -0.15 12.10
C SER A 280 -1.66 -0.53 12.38
N GLY A 281 -2.35 -1.17 11.44
CA GLY A 281 -3.72 -1.65 11.63
C GLY A 281 -3.84 -2.71 12.73
N GLY A 282 -2.91 -3.67 12.78
CA GLY A 282 -2.88 -4.72 13.79
C GLY A 282 -2.62 -4.20 15.20
N ILE A 283 -1.66 -3.28 15.34
CA ILE A 283 -1.34 -2.64 16.62
C ILE A 283 -2.51 -1.75 17.08
N LEU A 284 -3.08 -0.92 16.21
CA LEU A 284 -4.22 -0.06 16.55
C LEU A 284 -5.46 -0.88 16.90
N ARG A 285 -5.70 -1.99 16.20
CA ARG A 285 -6.76 -2.92 16.56
C ARG A 285 -6.53 -3.52 17.95
N THR A 286 -5.29 -3.88 18.29
CA THR A 286 -4.95 -4.35 19.63
C THR A 286 -5.20 -3.25 20.68
N ALA A 287 -4.80 -2.01 20.39
CA ALA A 287 -5.04 -0.85 21.25
C ALA A 287 -6.53 -0.65 21.58
N SER A 288 -7.40 -0.84 20.58
CA SER A 288 -8.85 -0.62 20.66
C SER A 288 -9.60 -1.64 21.51
N VAL A 289 -9.15 -2.90 21.57
CA VAL A 289 -9.92 -3.99 22.22
C VAL A 289 -9.21 -4.69 23.37
N ALA A 290 -7.88 -4.62 23.45
CA ALA A 290 -7.13 -5.36 24.47
C ALA A 290 -7.28 -4.69 25.86
N PRO A 291 -7.37 -5.47 26.95
CA PRO A 291 -7.33 -4.93 28.30
C PRO A 291 -5.96 -4.28 28.58
N SER A 292 -5.93 -3.27 29.45
CA SER A 292 -4.72 -2.47 29.71
C SER A 292 -3.51 -3.32 30.10
N TRP A 293 -3.69 -4.35 30.95
CA TRP A 293 -2.60 -5.23 31.37
C TRP A 293 -1.91 -5.95 30.20
N GLN A 294 -2.66 -6.29 29.14
CA GLN A 294 -2.09 -6.98 27.97
C GLN A 294 -1.19 -6.06 27.16
N LEU A 295 -1.48 -4.75 27.12
CA LEU A 295 -0.64 -3.76 26.44
C LEU A 295 0.69 -3.49 27.17
N HIS A 296 0.81 -3.92 28.42
CA HIS A 296 2.05 -3.86 29.21
C HIS A 296 2.88 -5.15 29.10
N ILE A 297 2.61 -6.01 28.11
CA ILE A 297 3.43 -7.18 27.82
C ILE A 297 4.29 -6.89 26.60
N GLN A 298 5.61 -6.96 26.78
CA GLN A 298 6.60 -6.83 25.71
C GLN A 298 7.28 -8.18 25.48
N LEU A 299 7.54 -8.52 24.22
CA LEU A 299 8.27 -9.75 23.86
C LEU A 299 9.72 -9.40 23.49
N GLY A 300 10.67 -9.99 24.20
CA GLY A 300 12.08 -9.67 24.02
C GLY A 300 12.44 -8.27 24.53
N ASP A 301 13.70 -7.91 24.36
CA ASP A 301 14.33 -6.70 24.91
C ASP A 301 14.08 -5.42 24.07
N ASN A 302 13.28 -5.51 22.99
CA ASN A 302 13.05 -4.43 22.03
C ASN A 302 14.34 -3.98 21.29
N ALA A 303 15.35 -4.85 21.19
CA ALA A 303 16.53 -4.56 20.37
C ALA A 303 16.31 -4.79 18.87
N ASN A 304 15.16 -5.38 18.47
CA ASN A 304 14.91 -5.76 17.09
C ASN A 304 14.38 -4.60 16.24
N LEU A 305 15.09 -4.32 15.15
CA LEU A 305 14.72 -3.31 14.16
C LEU A 305 13.77 -3.87 13.12
N PHE A 306 12.74 -3.10 12.78
CA PHE A 306 11.71 -3.46 11.81
C PHE A 306 11.42 -2.28 10.87
N ASP A 307 11.28 -2.57 9.57
CA ASP A 307 10.88 -1.56 8.60
C ASP A 307 9.36 -1.33 8.63
N ASN A 308 8.99 -0.07 8.81
CA ASN A 308 7.66 0.44 8.56
C ASN A 308 7.74 1.51 7.48
N THR A 309 6.96 1.38 6.41
CA THR A 309 7.01 2.28 5.26
C THR A 309 5.66 2.95 5.06
N TYR A 310 5.64 4.28 5.10
CA TYR A 310 4.42 5.03 4.90
C TYR A 310 3.87 4.83 3.48
N VAL A 311 2.57 4.59 3.37
CA VAL A 311 1.91 4.17 2.13
C VAL A 311 2.12 5.15 0.96
N HIS A 312 2.14 6.47 1.19
CA HIS A 312 2.43 7.43 0.12
C HIS A 312 3.93 7.51 -0.24
N ASN A 313 4.84 7.13 0.66
CA ASN A 313 6.24 6.92 0.27
C ASN A 313 6.37 5.69 -0.65
N VAL A 314 5.60 4.61 -0.40
CA VAL A 314 5.52 3.46 -1.32
C VAL A 314 5.02 3.89 -2.69
N CYS A 315 3.93 4.67 -2.72
CA CYS A 315 3.36 5.20 -3.96
C CYS A 315 4.37 6.09 -4.69
N PHE A 316 5.11 6.93 -3.97
CA PHE A 316 6.18 7.73 -4.56
C PHE A 316 7.31 6.89 -5.14
N GLY A 317 7.72 5.80 -4.47
CA GLY A 317 8.68 4.84 -5.01
C GLY A 317 8.22 4.22 -6.34
N LEU A 318 6.94 3.82 -6.43
CA LEU A 318 6.33 3.32 -7.67
C LEU A 318 6.36 4.38 -8.78
N LEU A 319 6.03 5.64 -8.46
CA LEU A 319 6.03 6.75 -9.43
C LEU A 319 7.43 7.19 -9.86
N CYS A 320 8.43 7.13 -8.98
CA CYS A 320 9.83 7.38 -9.32
C CYS A 320 10.35 6.31 -10.28
N ALA A 321 10.09 5.04 -10.02
CA ALA A 321 10.44 3.95 -10.93
C ALA A 321 9.72 4.09 -12.29
N THR A 322 8.44 4.44 -12.28
CA THR A 322 7.66 4.72 -13.50
C THR A 322 8.31 5.84 -14.33
N SER A 323 8.69 6.94 -13.69
CA SER A 323 9.31 8.09 -14.37
C SER A 323 10.65 7.70 -15.01
N ALA A 324 11.49 6.94 -14.30
CA ALA A 324 12.78 6.47 -14.80
C ALA A 324 12.65 5.48 -15.97
N LEU A 325 11.65 4.58 -15.91
CA LEU A 325 11.36 3.68 -17.03
C LEU A 325 10.84 4.41 -18.26
N LEU A 326 9.96 5.41 -18.08
CA LEU A 326 9.44 6.21 -19.21
C LEU A 326 10.57 6.99 -19.89
N GLU A 327 11.51 7.52 -19.11
CA GLU A 327 12.70 8.17 -19.66
C GLU A 327 13.59 7.19 -20.42
N THR A 328 13.80 5.98 -19.86
CA THR A 328 14.52 4.91 -20.55
C THR A 328 13.85 4.53 -21.87
N TYR A 329 12.51 4.44 -21.89
CA TYR A 329 11.73 4.17 -23.10
C TYR A 329 11.92 5.27 -24.15
N LYS A 330 11.85 6.54 -23.77
CA LYS A 330 12.06 7.69 -24.68
C LYS A 330 13.47 7.66 -25.29
N ARG A 331 14.50 7.41 -24.48
CA ARG A 331 15.90 7.32 -24.95
C ARG A 331 16.08 6.19 -25.97
N ARG A 332 15.47 5.02 -25.74
CA ARG A 332 15.48 3.91 -26.70
C ARG A 332 14.79 4.28 -28.02
N GLN A 333 13.66 5.00 -27.97
CA GLN A 333 12.97 5.48 -29.18
C GLN A 333 13.81 6.48 -29.98
N GLN A 334 14.63 7.29 -29.30
CA GLN A 334 15.55 8.23 -29.94
C GLN A 334 16.84 7.58 -30.46
N GLY A 335 17.02 6.27 -30.28
CA GLY A 335 18.25 5.57 -30.66
C GLY A 335 19.47 5.94 -29.80
N ILE A 336 19.26 6.57 -28.65
CA ILE A 336 20.32 6.89 -27.69
C ILE A 336 20.71 5.60 -26.98
N GLY A 337 22.01 5.34 -26.84
CA GLY A 337 22.57 4.13 -26.24
C GLY A 337 22.02 3.78 -24.85
N GLY A 338 22.17 2.51 -24.47
CA GLY A 338 21.66 1.97 -23.20
C GLY A 338 22.23 2.68 -21.97
N VAL A 339 21.44 2.68 -20.90
CA VAL A 339 21.86 3.14 -19.57
C VAL A 339 22.87 2.14 -19.00
N LEU A 340 23.85 2.62 -18.22
CA LEU A 340 24.83 1.75 -17.56
C LEU A 340 24.13 0.78 -16.59
N ASP A 341 24.65 -0.44 -16.44
CA ASP A 341 23.99 -1.48 -15.63
C ASP A 341 23.71 -1.05 -14.18
N PHE A 342 24.58 -0.21 -13.60
CA PHE A 342 24.42 0.30 -12.23
C PHE A 342 23.42 1.46 -12.11
N GLU A 343 22.97 2.05 -13.22
CA GLU A 343 21.94 3.11 -13.30
C GLU A 343 20.61 2.57 -13.83
N LYS A 344 20.61 1.36 -14.38
CA LYS A 344 19.47 0.73 -15.04
C LYS A 344 18.29 0.47 -14.10
N VAL A 345 17.08 0.80 -14.55
CA VAL A 345 15.82 0.52 -13.83
C VAL A 345 15.02 -0.61 -14.47
N ASP A 346 15.10 -0.78 -15.79
CA ASP A 346 14.37 -1.82 -16.51
C ASP A 346 14.93 -3.22 -16.23
N GLY A 347 14.05 -4.18 -15.97
CA GLY A 347 14.37 -5.57 -15.62
C GLY A 347 14.86 -5.78 -14.18
N GLU A 348 14.76 -4.76 -13.33
CA GLU A 348 15.29 -4.80 -11.97
C GLU A 348 14.19 -4.81 -10.90
N ALA A 349 14.50 -5.41 -9.75
CA ALA A 349 13.72 -5.27 -8.52
C ALA A 349 14.33 -4.22 -7.59
N PHE A 350 13.49 -3.58 -6.77
CA PHE A 350 13.87 -2.53 -5.83
C PHE A 350 13.10 -2.62 -4.51
N ASN A 351 13.80 -2.62 -3.39
CA ASN A 351 13.18 -2.44 -2.08
C ASN A 351 12.76 -0.98 -1.90
N VAL A 352 11.55 -0.77 -1.39
CA VAL A 352 11.07 0.56 -0.98
C VAL A 352 10.80 0.55 0.52
N THR A 353 11.51 1.42 1.23
CA THR A 353 11.39 1.60 2.67
C THR A 353 11.32 3.08 3.03
N ASN A 354 10.99 3.39 4.29
CA ASN A 354 11.11 4.75 4.81
C ASN A 354 12.58 5.16 5.09
N ASN A 355 13.56 4.28 4.83
CA ASN A 355 14.97 4.49 5.15
C ASN A 355 15.23 4.88 6.62
N SER A 356 14.33 4.46 7.52
CA SER A 356 14.34 4.80 8.94
C SER A 356 13.83 3.59 9.76
N PRO A 357 14.56 2.46 9.77
CA PRO A 357 14.15 1.30 10.55
C PRO A 357 14.01 1.69 12.02
N ALA A 358 12.97 1.19 12.68
CA ALA A 358 12.65 1.54 14.05
C ALA A 358 12.48 0.27 14.90
N PHE A 359 12.68 0.39 16.21
CA PHE A 359 12.45 -0.73 17.10
C PHE A 359 10.97 -1.12 17.10
N PHE A 360 10.70 -2.43 17.03
CA PHE A 360 9.35 -2.95 16.87
C PHE A 360 8.42 -2.51 18.01
N TRP A 361 8.87 -2.62 19.26
CA TRP A 361 8.03 -2.28 20.41
C TRP A 361 7.95 -0.78 20.65
N ASP A 362 8.99 0.00 20.34
CA ASP A 362 8.84 1.46 20.41
C ASP A 362 7.84 1.99 19.40
N SER A 363 7.81 1.43 18.18
CA SER A 363 6.78 1.74 17.19
C SER A 363 5.38 1.33 17.69
N SER A 364 5.28 0.16 18.34
CA SER A 364 4.02 -0.33 18.90
C SER A 364 3.52 0.56 20.05
N HIS A 365 4.39 0.92 20.98
CA HIS A 365 4.08 1.80 22.12
C HIS A 365 3.72 3.20 21.67
N TYR A 366 4.39 3.72 20.63
CA TYR A 366 4.05 5.00 20.02
C TYR A 366 2.60 4.98 19.51
N LEU A 367 2.21 3.95 18.76
CA LEU A 367 0.84 3.78 18.26
C LEU A 367 -0.18 3.64 19.40
N TYR A 368 0.15 2.91 20.48
CA TYR A 368 -0.71 2.81 21.66
C TYR A 368 -0.94 4.17 22.33
N SER A 369 0.12 4.91 22.61
CA SER A 369 0.00 6.24 23.22
C SER A 369 -0.77 7.20 22.32
N ARG A 370 -0.49 7.22 21.00
CA ARG A 370 -1.25 8.04 20.04
C ARG A 370 -2.72 7.65 19.93
N TYR A 371 -3.04 6.37 20.09
CA TYR A 371 -4.43 5.92 20.16
C TYR A 371 -5.15 6.40 21.44
N GLY A 372 -4.42 6.83 22.48
CA GLY A 372 -4.96 7.24 23.78
C GLY A 372 -4.82 6.15 24.85
N ARG A 373 -3.87 5.23 24.68
CA ARG A 373 -3.52 4.18 25.64
C ARG A 373 -2.12 4.45 26.15
N ASP A 374 -2.01 5.29 27.17
CA ASP A 374 -0.72 5.57 27.79
C ASP A 374 -0.22 4.34 28.54
N LEU A 375 1.04 4.01 28.32
CA LEU A 375 1.71 2.86 28.92
C LEU A 375 2.74 3.34 29.92
N ASP A 376 2.62 2.84 31.14
CA ASP A 376 3.63 3.05 32.16
C ASP A 376 4.77 2.06 31.93
N ARG A 377 5.92 2.58 31.49
CA ARG A 377 7.12 1.79 31.22
C ARG A 377 7.61 1.04 32.47
N SER A 378 7.34 1.54 33.68
CA SER A 378 7.72 0.87 34.93
C SER A 378 6.91 -0.41 35.21
N ARG A 379 5.72 -0.52 34.61
CA ARG A 379 4.81 -1.68 34.73
C ARG A 379 4.97 -2.68 33.58
N MET A 380 5.90 -2.44 32.67
CA MET A 380 6.12 -3.28 31.50
C MET A 380 6.71 -4.63 31.91
N THR A 381 5.98 -5.70 31.59
CA THR A 381 6.46 -7.07 31.78
C THR A 381 7.14 -7.54 30.51
N VAL A 382 8.46 -7.68 30.56
CA VAL A 382 9.26 -8.19 29.45
C VAL A 382 9.31 -9.72 29.51
N LEU A 383 8.74 -10.38 28.51
CA LEU A 383 8.79 -11.83 28.37
C LEU A 383 9.98 -12.25 27.49
N PRO A 384 10.88 -13.13 27.97
CA PRO A 384 11.95 -13.67 27.14
C PRO A 384 11.40 -14.39 25.90
N THR A 385 12.06 -14.21 24.76
CA THR A 385 11.62 -14.76 23.46
C THR A 385 11.41 -16.28 23.50
N TRP A 386 12.29 -17.02 24.19
CA TRP A 386 12.16 -18.48 24.33
C TRP A 386 10.87 -18.87 25.07
N PHE A 387 10.52 -18.14 26.13
CA PHE A 387 9.32 -18.40 26.93
C PHE A 387 8.05 -18.08 26.14
N ALA A 388 8.06 -16.95 25.41
CA ALA A 388 6.98 -16.56 24.52
C ALA A 388 6.73 -17.62 23.43
N TYR A 389 7.78 -18.21 22.85
CA TYR A 389 7.68 -19.28 21.86
C TYR A 389 6.97 -20.53 22.40
N TYR A 390 7.20 -20.91 23.66
CA TYR A 390 6.47 -22.00 24.32
C TYR A 390 4.99 -21.67 24.52
N ILE A 391 4.65 -20.42 24.89
CA ILE A 391 3.25 -19.97 25.00
C ILE A 391 2.57 -20.01 23.62
N GLY A 392 3.25 -19.55 22.57
CA GLY A 392 2.75 -19.62 21.19
C GLY A 392 2.48 -21.05 20.73
N ALA A 393 3.39 -21.98 21.06
CA ALA A 393 3.22 -23.41 20.81
C ALA A 393 1.97 -23.98 21.48
N ALA A 394 1.81 -23.67 22.78
CA ALA A 394 0.67 -24.13 23.55
C ALA A 394 -0.65 -23.55 23.02
N ALA A 395 -0.64 -22.27 22.60
CA ALA A 395 -1.78 -21.61 21.98
C ALA A 395 -2.14 -22.26 20.63
N GLU A 396 -1.16 -22.61 19.79
CA GLU A 396 -1.40 -23.35 18.53
C GLU A 396 -2.02 -24.72 18.77
N VAL A 397 -1.51 -25.49 19.74
CA VAL A 397 -2.07 -26.81 20.09
C VAL A 397 -3.50 -26.66 20.62
N PHE A 398 -3.76 -25.67 21.46
CA PHE A 398 -5.10 -25.37 21.96
C PHE A 398 -6.06 -24.92 20.84
N ASN A 399 -5.61 -24.05 19.95
CA ASN A 399 -6.36 -23.58 18.79
C ASN A 399 -6.70 -24.73 17.83
N TRP A 400 -5.75 -25.62 17.58
CA TRP A 400 -5.96 -26.84 16.80
C TRP A 400 -6.98 -27.78 17.45
N MET A 401 -6.87 -28.03 18.75
CA MET A 401 -7.83 -28.86 19.49
C MET A 401 -9.24 -28.26 19.55
N THR A 402 -9.36 -26.92 19.55
CA THR A 402 -10.65 -26.22 19.69
C THR A 402 -11.24 -25.74 18.35
N GLY A 403 -10.54 -25.92 17.23
CA GLY A 403 -10.93 -25.41 15.91
C GLY A 403 -10.94 -23.88 15.80
N ARG A 404 -10.35 -23.17 16.76
CA ARG A 404 -10.30 -21.70 16.79
C ARG A 404 -9.08 -21.20 16.02
N LYS A 405 -9.26 -20.22 15.13
CA LYS A 405 -8.13 -19.48 14.52
C LYS A 405 -7.66 -18.38 15.48
N GLY A 406 -6.81 -18.73 16.45
CA GLY A 406 -6.21 -17.74 17.34
C GLY A 406 -5.16 -16.90 16.61
N LYS A 407 -5.17 -15.59 16.86
CA LYS A 407 -4.21 -14.64 16.28
C LYS A 407 -2.81 -14.69 16.94
N PHE A 408 -2.71 -15.32 18.11
CA PHE A 408 -1.43 -15.52 18.80
C PHE A 408 -0.86 -16.89 18.39
N ASN A 409 0.23 -16.87 17.64
CA ASN A 409 0.92 -18.06 17.15
C ASN A 409 2.44 -17.81 17.13
N ARG A 410 3.24 -18.87 16.93
CA ARG A 410 4.71 -18.80 16.89
C ARG A 410 5.22 -17.83 15.83
N GLN A 411 4.50 -17.69 14.72
CA GLN A 411 4.89 -16.79 13.63
C GLN A 411 4.79 -15.31 14.04
N THR A 412 3.71 -14.93 14.72
CA THR A 412 3.50 -13.56 15.24
C THR A 412 4.56 -13.21 16.28
N LEU A 413 4.87 -14.15 17.17
CA LEU A 413 5.96 -14.02 18.15
C LEU A 413 7.31 -13.83 17.49
N LYS A 414 7.60 -14.61 16.45
CA LYS A 414 8.84 -14.51 15.70
C LYS A 414 8.96 -13.13 15.04
N TYR A 415 7.93 -12.68 14.32
CA TYR A 415 7.93 -11.35 13.70
C TYR A 415 8.09 -10.21 14.71
N ALA A 416 7.61 -10.35 15.94
CA ALA A 416 7.77 -9.36 16.99
C ALA A 416 9.18 -9.29 17.59
N THR A 417 10.07 -10.24 17.28
CA THR A 417 11.38 -10.39 17.95
C THR A 417 12.57 -10.49 17.00
N ILE A 418 12.36 -10.70 15.70
CA ILE A 418 13.44 -10.72 14.69
C ILE A 418 13.78 -9.33 14.19
N ASN A 419 15.03 -9.15 13.76
CA ASN A 419 15.43 -8.02 12.94
C ASN A 419 14.90 -8.24 11.52
N ARG A 420 14.18 -7.26 10.99
CA ARG A 420 13.62 -7.34 9.64
C ARG A 420 13.57 -5.96 8.99
N TYR A 421 14.71 -5.54 8.46
CA TYR A 421 14.85 -4.28 7.74
C TYR A 421 15.74 -4.41 6.51
N TYR A 422 15.51 -3.53 5.55
CA TYR A 422 15.96 -3.63 4.18
C TYR A 422 16.62 -2.33 3.73
N SER A 423 17.59 -2.44 2.83
CA SER A 423 18.18 -1.29 2.16
C SER A 423 17.32 -0.88 0.98
N CYS A 424 16.93 0.39 0.90
CA CYS A 424 16.33 0.99 -0.30
C CYS A 424 17.35 1.81 -1.13
N ALA A 425 18.66 1.65 -0.85
CA ALA A 425 19.72 2.44 -1.46
C ALA A 425 19.71 2.36 -3.00
N LYS A 426 19.42 1.17 -3.55
CA LYS A 426 19.32 0.94 -5.00
C LYS A 426 18.22 1.79 -5.63
N LEU A 427 17.05 1.87 -4.99
CA LEU A 427 15.92 2.68 -5.47
C LEU A 427 16.27 4.19 -5.43
N MET A 428 16.87 4.64 -4.33
CA MET A 428 17.29 6.03 -4.16
C MET A 428 18.35 6.45 -5.20
N GLN A 429 19.30 5.56 -5.49
CA GLN A 429 20.36 5.78 -6.47
C GLN A 429 19.86 5.85 -7.90
N ARG A 430 18.94 4.96 -8.30
CA ARG A 430 18.55 4.83 -9.71
C ARG A 430 17.30 5.62 -10.10
N THR A 431 16.52 6.11 -9.12
CA THR A 431 15.22 6.78 -9.41
C THR A 431 15.04 8.12 -8.71
N ALA A 432 16.04 8.56 -7.93
CA ALA A 432 15.95 9.73 -7.05
C ALA A 432 14.82 9.65 -6.01
N TYR A 433 14.35 8.43 -5.69
CA TYR A 433 13.45 8.22 -4.56
C TYR A 433 14.09 8.69 -3.26
N VAL A 434 13.31 9.43 -2.47
CA VAL A 434 13.59 9.75 -1.07
C VAL A 434 12.28 9.63 -0.29
N PRO A 435 12.30 9.11 0.94
CA PRO A 435 11.11 9.07 1.79
C PRO A 435 10.75 10.50 2.24
N ILE A 436 9.57 10.97 1.85
CA ILE A 436 9.14 12.36 2.06
C ILE A 436 8.46 12.52 3.42
N VAL A 437 7.59 11.56 3.76
CA VAL A 437 6.87 11.55 5.03
C VAL A 437 7.62 10.70 6.04
N GLN A 438 7.94 11.29 7.18
CA GLN A 438 8.60 10.60 8.29
C GLN A 438 7.65 9.61 8.97
N LEU A 439 8.23 8.62 9.66
CA LEU A 439 7.45 7.50 10.20
C LEU A 439 6.49 7.92 11.32
N ASP A 440 6.88 8.88 12.15
CA ASP A 440 6.06 9.44 13.23
C ASP A 440 4.79 10.12 12.69
N GLU A 441 4.93 10.93 11.63
CA GLU A 441 3.80 11.50 10.90
C GLU A 441 2.93 10.40 10.28
N GLY A 442 3.55 9.40 9.62
CA GLY A 442 2.82 8.29 9.01
C GLY A 442 1.97 7.52 10.03
N PHE A 443 2.51 7.23 11.21
CA PHE A 443 1.78 6.62 12.31
C PHE A 443 0.66 7.50 12.87
N ALA A 444 0.91 8.80 13.03
CA ALA A 444 -0.09 9.75 13.48
C ALA A 444 -1.28 9.80 12.51
N ARG A 445 -1.02 9.81 11.19
CA ARG A 445 -2.05 9.72 10.15
C ARG A 445 -2.79 8.38 10.18
N SER A 446 -2.10 7.25 10.40
CA SER A 446 -2.74 5.94 10.60
C SER A 446 -3.74 5.96 11.77
N VAL A 447 -3.34 6.52 12.91
CA VAL A 447 -4.19 6.62 14.11
C VAL A 447 -5.44 7.45 13.82
N LYS A 448 -5.27 8.61 13.17
CA LYS A 448 -6.39 9.47 12.75
C LYS A 448 -7.40 8.69 11.93
N TRP A 449 -6.93 8.09 10.84
CA TRP A 449 -7.79 7.33 9.93
C TRP A 449 -8.47 6.15 10.63
N PHE A 450 -7.75 5.43 11.51
CA PHE A 450 -8.30 4.29 12.22
C PHE A 450 -9.45 4.71 13.16
N LYS A 451 -9.29 5.81 13.91
CA LYS A 451 -10.35 6.34 14.77
C LYS A 451 -11.57 6.80 13.98
N GLU A 452 -11.37 7.46 12.85
CA GLU A 452 -12.46 7.86 11.95
C GLU A 452 -13.18 6.63 11.36
N ASP A 453 -12.45 5.57 11.00
CA ASP A 453 -13.02 4.30 10.54
C ASP A 453 -13.80 3.58 11.64
N GLU A 454 -13.28 3.55 12.87
CA GLU A 454 -14.01 3.03 14.04
C GLU A 454 -15.31 3.78 14.28
N GLU A 455 -15.28 5.12 14.27
CA GLU A 455 -16.46 5.97 14.46
C GLU A 455 -17.53 5.68 13.38
N ARG A 456 -17.11 5.59 12.12
CA ARG A 456 -18.00 5.22 11.00
C ARG A 456 -18.63 3.84 11.20
N GLN A 457 -17.84 2.83 11.56
CA GLN A 457 -18.35 1.47 11.77
C GLN A 457 -19.35 1.38 12.93
N ILE A 458 -19.13 2.15 14.01
CA ILE A 458 -20.06 2.21 15.15
C ILE A 458 -21.39 2.83 14.72
N ARG A 459 -21.35 3.89 13.91
CA ARG A 459 -22.55 4.53 13.34
C ARG A 459 -23.33 3.58 12.44
N GLU A 460 -22.66 2.88 11.53
CA GLU A 460 -23.30 1.94 10.59
C GLU A 460 -23.93 0.72 11.28
N LYS A 461 -23.33 0.24 12.37
CA LYS A 461 -23.82 -0.93 13.12
C LYS A 461 -24.89 -0.60 14.17
N GLY A 462 -25.36 0.65 14.24
CA GLY A 462 -26.31 1.10 15.26
C GLY A 462 -25.75 1.07 16.70
N GLY A 463 -24.42 0.92 16.85
CA GLY A 463 -23.76 0.92 18.16
C GLY A 463 -23.67 2.32 18.79
N TRP A 464 -23.91 3.35 17.98
CA TRP A 464 -23.92 4.75 18.41
C TRP A 464 -24.93 5.05 19.52
N GLU A 465 -26.08 4.35 19.53
CA GLU A 465 -27.09 4.49 20.58
C GLU A 465 -26.71 3.81 21.89
N LYS A 466 -25.73 2.87 21.88
CA LYS A 466 -25.23 2.21 23.09
C LYS A 466 -24.05 2.92 23.74
N GLU A 467 -23.30 3.70 22.96
CA GLU A 467 -22.25 4.59 23.48
C GLU A 467 -22.83 5.91 24.01
N ARG A 468 -24.00 6.35 23.50
CA ARG A 468 -24.79 7.48 24.01
C ARG A 468 -25.42 7.15 25.36
#